data_AF-A0AAD5SBN3-F1
#
_entry.id   AF-A0AAD5SBN3-F1
#
_cell.length_a   1.000
_cell.length_b   1.000
_cell.length_c   1.000
_cell.angle_alpha   90.00
_cell.angle_beta   90.00
_cell.angle_gamma   90.00
#
_symmetry.space_group_name_H-M   'P 1'
#
loop_
_entity.id
_entity.type
_entity.pdbx_description
1 polymer ?
#
loop_
_entity_poly.entity_id
_entity_poly.type
_entity_poly.pdbx_seq_one_letter_code
_entity_poly.pdbx_strand_id
1 'polypeptide(L)'
;MSQASSLQREAALEAKTAPPQVKAELVDDLNTPESDDDLCWYLAYGSNMTTKVLTGRRQVKPLEAIPVTCEGYRLAFDCRGLPYFEPAFASIRPIEPTTNGTDPVPRTLHGVAFKITKRAYQHIRQTEGGGGHDDIGYLDITVTCTPYPSYPSTPIQAHTLLFKSAHPNLHPSLRYLNLLRDGAREFKLDPSYIAYLDNFPHYQSVSIRQKVGAGVFVALFAWVPLTYWTFVIGLGRTFGLKPPRWTVLAMDAFANLAWKFHDWVLTPIFGAGTKGIETGAVNKKVE
;
A
#
# COMPACT_ATOMS: atom_id res chain seq x y z
N MET A 1 20.68 66.09 -19.18
CA MET A 1 20.47 65.61 -17.79
C MET A 1 19.12 64.91 -17.56
N SER A 2 18.27 64.68 -18.56
CA SER A 2 16.89 64.15 -18.33
C SER A 2 16.70 62.63 -18.53
N GLN A 3 17.56 61.95 -19.30
CA GLN A 3 17.36 60.50 -19.60
C GLN A 3 17.95 59.57 -18.53
N ALA A 4 18.99 59.99 -17.81
CA ALA A 4 19.59 59.16 -16.75
C ALA A 4 18.66 59.00 -15.53
N SER A 5 17.83 60.01 -15.25
CA SER A 5 16.89 60.02 -14.12
C SER A 5 15.64 59.15 -14.37
N SER A 6 15.19 59.02 -15.62
CA SER A 6 14.05 58.16 -15.96
C SER A 6 14.43 56.68 -15.92
N LEU A 7 15.62 56.32 -16.45
CA LEU A 7 16.12 54.95 -16.42
C LEU A 7 16.38 54.45 -15.00
N GLN A 8 16.87 55.31 -14.11
CA GLN A 8 17.03 54.96 -12.68
C GLN A 8 15.69 54.78 -11.95
N ARG A 9 14.64 55.51 -12.37
CA ARG A 9 13.29 55.35 -11.81
C ARG A 9 12.60 54.08 -12.31
N GLU A 10 12.76 53.73 -13.59
CA GLU A 10 12.23 52.47 -14.14
C GLU A 10 12.93 51.25 -13.53
N ALA A 11 14.26 51.27 -13.41
CA ALA A 11 15.01 50.19 -12.76
C ALA A 11 14.63 50.02 -11.27
N ALA A 12 14.35 51.12 -10.56
CA ALA A 12 13.89 51.08 -9.17
C ALA A 12 12.43 50.62 -9.04
N LEU A 13 11.60 50.79 -10.08
CA LEU A 13 10.23 50.28 -10.12
C LEU A 13 10.20 48.78 -10.43
N GLU A 14 11.01 48.31 -11.37
CA GLU A 14 11.17 46.88 -11.69
C GLU A 14 11.74 46.08 -10.51
N ALA A 15 12.67 46.66 -9.74
CA ALA A 15 13.18 46.03 -8.52
C ALA A 15 12.12 45.90 -7.41
N LYS A 16 11.03 46.67 -7.46
CA LYS A 16 9.90 46.62 -6.50
C LYS A 16 8.73 45.75 -6.96
N THR A 17 8.65 45.41 -8.25
CA THR A 17 7.63 44.52 -8.82
C THR A 17 8.14 43.11 -9.11
N ALA A 18 9.44 42.85 -8.90
CA ALA A 18 9.96 41.49 -8.87
C ALA A 18 9.15 40.67 -7.83
N PRO A 19 8.59 39.51 -8.20
CA PRO A 19 7.96 38.62 -7.25
C PRO A 19 8.94 38.38 -6.10
N PRO A 20 8.48 38.34 -4.84
CA PRO A 20 9.38 38.00 -3.74
C PRO A 20 10.06 36.69 -4.15
N GLN A 21 11.39 36.74 -4.26
CA GLN A 21 12.18 35.51 -4.39
C GLN A 21 11.93 34.75 -3.10
N VAL A 22 10.95 33.86 -3.14
CA VAL A 22 10.73 32.84 -2.13
C VAL A 22 12.05 32.08 -2.13
N LYS A 23 12.92 32.41 -1.17
CA LYS A 23 13.97 31.50 -0.72
C LYS A 23 13.26 30.17 -0.61
N ALA A 24 13.75 29.15 -1.32
CA ALA A 24 13.26 27.79 -1.16
C ALA A 24 13.37 27.44 0.34
N GLU A 25 12.30 27.71 1.09
CA GLU A 25 12.12 27.27 2.45
C GLU A 25 12.21 25.75 2.40
N LEU A 26 12.92 25.19 3.38
CA LEU A 26 13.18 23.76 3.57
C LEU A 26 12.06 22.90 2.96
N VAL A 27 12.31 22.31 1.79
CA VAL A 27 11.60 21.09 1.44
C VAL A 27 12.16 20.05 2.39
N ASP A 28 11.43 19.81 3.47
CA ASP A 28 11.77 18.86 4.52
C ASP A 28 11.98 17.47 3.88
N ASP A 29 13.25 17.09 3.70
CA ASP A 29 13.61 15.88 2.97
C ASP A 29 13.22 14.66 3.81
N LEU A 30 12.21 13.92 3.32
CA LEU A 30 11.71 12.69 3.95
C LEU A 30 12.83 11.69 4.29
N ASN A 31 13.97 11.73 3.60
CA ASN A 31 14.99 10.69 3.66
C ASN A 31 16.24 11.08 4.46
N THR A 32 16.38 12.34 4.86
CA THR A 32 17.57 12.81 5.60
C THR A 32 17.33 12.64 7.10
N PRO A 33 18.02 11.71 7.79
CA PRO A 33 17.91 11.59 9.24
C PRO A 33 18.62 12.76 9.92
N GLU A 34 17.98 13.36 10.92
CA GLU A 34 18.59 14.40 11.76
C GLU A 34 19.51 13.80 12.84
N SER A 35 19.24 12.56 13.26
CA SER A 35 20.04 11.78 14.21
C SER A 35 19.67 10.29 14.11
N ASP A 36 20.45 9.41 14.74
CA ASP A 36 20.11 7.98 14.82
C ASP A 36 18.77 7.72 15.53
N ASP A 37 18.38 8.59 16.47
CA ASP A 37 17.10 8.52 17.17
C ASP A 37 15.91 8.83 16.24
N ASP A 38 16.14 9.39 15.05
CA ASP A 38 15.09 9.59 14.03
C ASP A 38 14.85 8.34 13.17
N LEU A 39 15.66 7.29 13.32
CA LEU A 39 15.52 6.08 12.53
C LEU A 39 14.56 5.07 13.18
N CYS A 40 13.85 4.33 12.33
CA CYS A 40 13.05 3.18 12.72
C CYS A 40 13.14 2.08 11.65
N TRP A 41 12.92 0.84 12.07
CA TRP A 41 12.77 -0.27 11.15
C TRP A 41 11.31 -0.42 10.74
N TYR A 42 11.08 -0.58 9.43
CA TYR A 42 9.78 -0.84 8.82
C TYR A 42 9.81 -2.17 8.10
N LEU A 43 8.97 -3.12 8.54
CA LEU A 43 8.78 -4.40 7.84
C LEU A 43 7.75 -4.22 6.72
N ALA A 44 8.22 -4.35 5.49
CA ALA A 44 7.38 -4.50 4.31
C ALA A 44 7.17 -5.99 3.97
N TYR A 45 5.92 -6.39 3.76
CA TYR A 45 5.54 -7.74 3.32
C TYR A 45 4.66 -7.75 2.05
N GLY A 46 4.27 -6.57 1.58
CA GLY A 46 3.38 -6.35 0.44
C GLY A 46 4.08 -5.64 -0.71
N SER A 47 3.37 -4.76 -1.41
CA SER A 47 3.93 -4.02 -2.56
C SER A 47 5.15 -3.18 -2.23
N ASN A 48 5.33 -2.74 -0.98
CA ASN A 48 6.49 -1.95 -0.57
C ASN A 48 7.79 -2.76 -0.47
N MET A 49 7.75 -4.09 -0.64
CA MET A 49 8.97 -4.90 -0.66
C MET A 49 9.88 -4.55 -1.84
N THR A 50 9.35 -4.10 -2.99
CA THR A 50 10.18 -3.74 -4.14
C THR A 50 10.60 -2.28 -4.12
N THR A 51 11.85 -2.00 -4.51
CA THR A 51 12.39 -0.65 -4.66
C THR A 51 11.57 0.19 -5.64
N LYS A 52 10.95 -0.43 -6.65
CA LYS A 52 10.05 0.24 -7.61
C LYS A 52 8.90 0.96 -6.91
N VAL A 53 8.39 0.41 -5.81
CA VAL A 53 7.26 0.97 -5.06
C VAL A 53 7.77 1.84 -3.93
N LEU A 54 8.65 1.34 -3.06
CA LEU A 54 9.11 2.09 -1.89
C LEU A 54 9.89 3.34 -2.31
N THR A 55 10.98 3.18 -3.06
CA THR A 55 11.78 4.30 -3.54
C THR A 55 11.11 5.01 -4.71
N GLY A 56 10.58 4.26 -5.68
CA GLY A 56 10.03 4.85 -6.91
C GLY A 56 8.71 5.59 -6.71
N ARG A 57 7.72 4.97 -6.06
CA ARG A 57 6.37 5.57 -5.91
C ARG A 57 6.21 6.34 -4.61
N ARG A 58 6.76 5.84 -3.50
CA ARG A 58 6.65 6.48 -2.18
C ARG A 58 7.78 7.47 -1.89
N GLN A 59 8.81 7.52 -2.75
CA GLN A 59 9.95 8.43 -2.59
C GLN A 59 10.69 8.24 -1.25
N VAL A 60 10.58 7.05 -0.66
CA VAL A 60 11.27 6.66 0.57
C VAL A 60 12.52 5.86 0.20
N LYS A 61 13.68 6.38 0.58
CA LYS A 61 15.00 5.77 0.36
C LYS A 61 15.48 5.16 1.68
N PRO A 62 15.46 3.81 1.80
CA PRO A 62 15.98 3.17 2.99
C PRO A 62 17.50 3.30 3.10
N LEU A 63 18.00 3.44 4.33
CA LEU A 63 19.43 3.39 4.64
C LEU A 63 19.95 1.95 4.58
N GLU A 64 19.11 1.01 5.03
CA GLU A 64 19.41 -0.42 5.05
C GLU A 64 18.16 -1.21 4.64
N ALA A 65 18.37 -2.34 4.00
CA ALA A 65 17.31 -3.26 3.59
C ALA A 65 17.75 -4.70 3.86
N ILE A 66 17.04 -5.38 4.74
CA ILE A 66 17.41 -6.71 5.23
C ILE A 66 16.22 -7.67 5.01
N PRO A 67 16.39 -8.77 4.27
CA PRO A 67 15.39 -9.82 4.21
C PRO A 67 15.27 -10.50 5.57
N VAL A 68 14.04 -10.62 6.05
CA VAL A 68 13.72 -11.10 7.40
C VAL A 68 12.57 -12.09 7.37
N THR A 69 12.51 -12.94 8.38
CA THR A 69 11.32 -13.69 8.77
C THR A 69 10.66 -13.02 9.98
N CYS A 70 9.33 -13.13 10.07
CA CYS A 70 8.56 -12.69 11.22
C CYS A 70 7.66 -13.85 11.67
N GLU A 71 8.06 -14.46 12.78
CA GLU A 71 7.33 -15.59 13.36
C GLU A 71 6.00 -15.14 13.99
N GLY A 72 5.05 -16.07 14.07
CA GLY A 72 3.73 -15.80 14.65
C GLY A 72 2.78 -15.02 13.72
N TYR A 73 3.22 -14.63 12.52
CA TYR A 73 2.38 -13.99 11.51
C TYR A 73 2.45 -14.73 10.17
N ARG A 74 1.36 -14.69 9.41
CA ARG A 74 1.27 -15.17 8.03
C ARG A 74 0.73 -14.08 7.11
N LEU A 75 1.10 -14.19 5.84
CA LEU A 75 0.54 -13.35 4.78
C LEU A 75 -0.93 -13.72 4.52
N ALA A 76 -1.77 -12.71 4.29
CA ALA A 76 -3.15 -12.86 3.87
C ALA A 76 -3.50 -11.81 2.79
N PHE A 77 -4.42 -12.14 1.89
CA PHE A 77 -4.98 -11.19 0.93
C PHE A 77 -6.45 -10.97 1.23
N ASP A 78 -6.73 -10.26 2.31
CA ASP A 78 -8.07 -10.02 2.83
C ASP A 78 -8.37 -8.54 3.11
N CYS A 79 -7.42 -7.65 2.77
CA CYS A 79 -7.68 -6.23 2.69
C CYS A 79 -8.46 -5.93 1.41
N ARG A 80 -9.68 -5.44 1.55
CA ARG A 80 -10.55 -5.07 0.43
C ARG A 80 -9.93 -3.96 -0.41
N GLY A 81 -9.88 -4.15 -1.71
CA GLY A 81 -9.64 -3.09 -2.68
C GLY A 81 -10.87 -2.79 -3.52
N LEU A 82 -10.68 -2.61 -4.83
CA LEU A 82 -11.74 -2.31 -5.78
C LEU A 82 -12.20 -3.59 -6.50
N PRO A 83 -13.46 -4.03 -6.35
CA PRO A 83 -13.99 -5.18 -7.07
C PRO A 83 -13.75 -5.07 -8.59
N TYR A 84 -13.48 -6.22 -9.24
CA TYR A 84 -13.17 -6.33 -10.67
C TYR A 84 -11.83 -5.77 -11.16
N PHE A 85 -11.03 -5.10 -10.31
CA PHE A 85 -9.74 -4.52 -10.73
C PHE A 85 -8.60 -4.94 -9.80
N GLU A 86 -8.69 -4.52 -8.55
CA GLU A 86 -7.72 -4.77 -7.48
C GLU A 86 -8.49 -5.23 -6.25
N PRO A 87 -9.13 -6.41 -6.28
CA PRO A 87 -10.12 -6.74 -5.26
C PRO A 87 -9.51 -7.01 -3.88
N ALA A 88 -8.23 -7.39 -3.83
CA ALA A 88 -7.52 -7.71 -2.59
C ALA A 88 -6.12 -7.11 -2.55
N PHE A 89 -5.73 -6.63 -1.37
CA PHE A 89 -4.37 -6.24 -1.01
C PHE A 89 -3.85 -7.09 0.15
N ALA A 90 -2.53 -7.09 0.32
CA ALA A 90 -1.86 -7.86 1.36
C ALA A 90 -2.14 -7.28 2.75
N SER A 91 -2.34 -8.16 3.72
CA SER A 91 -2.32 -7.91 5.16
C SER A 91 -1.59 -9.08 5.83
N ILE A 92 -1.37 -8.97 7.14
CA ILE A 92 -0.85 -10.05 7.96
C ILE A 92 -1.89 -10.51 8.98
N ARG A 93 -1.80 -11.78 9.36
CA ARG A 93 -2.66 -12.40 10.38
C ARG A 93 -1.80 -13.13 11.40
N PRO A 94 -2.11 -13.01 12.71
CA PRO A 94 -1.52 -13.88 13.70
C PRO A 94 -1.77 -15.34 13.34
N ILE A 95 -0.79 -16.19 13.61
CA ILE A 95 -0.92 -17.62 13.46
C ILE A 95 -1.47 -18.15 14.77
N GLU A 96 -2.68 -18.69 14.73
CA GLU A 96 -3.23 -19.41 15.87
C GLU A 96 -2.39 -20.69 16.10
N PRO A 97 -2.12 -21.05 17.36
CA PRO A 97 -1.41 -22.29 17.68
C PRO A 97 -2.32 -23.49 17.40
N THR A 98 -2.50 -23.86 16.13
CA THR A 98 -3.21 -25.08 15.76
C THR A 98 -2.25 -26.26 15.72
N THR A 99 -2.57 -27.24 16.58
CA THR A 99 -2.07 -28.61 16.63
C THR A 99 -2.14 -29.28 15.26
N ASN A 100 -1.01 -29.85 14.83
CA ASN A 100 -0.89 -30.90 13.80
C ASN A 100 -1.67 -30.66 12.50
N GLY A 101 -1.02 -30.05 11.50
CA GLY A 101 -1.57 -30.01 10.15
C GLY A 101 -0.57 -29.51 9.12
N THR A 102 -0.44 -30.25 8.02
CA THR A 102 0.20 -29.89 6.75
C THR A 102 -0.55 -28.73 6.09
N ASP A 103 -0.46 -27.55 6.67
CA ASP A 103 -1.08 -26.34 6.12
C ASP A 103 -0.26 -25.89 4.89
N PRO A 104 -0.86 -25.77 3.69
CA PRO A 104 -0.13 -25.37 2.48
C PRO A 104 0.33 -23.90 2.51
N VAL A 105 -0.11 -23.12 3.50
CA VAL A 105 0.30 -21.73 3.70
C VAL A 105 1.55 -21.69 4.58
N PRO A 106 2.63 -20.98 4.18
CA PRO A 106 3.79 -20.77 5.03
C PRO A 106 3.38 -20.23 6.40
N ARG A 107 3.81 -20.94 7.45
CA ARG A 107 3.58 -20.56 8.86
C ARG A 107 4.54 -19.47 9.35
N THR A 108 5.24 -18.82 8.43
CA THR A 108 6.13 -17.72 8.76
C THR A 108 5.97 -16.66 7.69
N LEU A 109 5.87 -15.40 8.11
CA LEU A 109 5.87 -14.27 7.21
C LEU A 109 7.31 -13.98 6.78
N HIS A 110 7.52 -13.82 5.48
CA HIS A 110 8.79 -13.33 4.95
C HIS A 110 8.57 -11.92 4.41
N GLY A 111 9.56 -11.06 4.56
CA GLY A 111 9.49 -9.69 4.09
C GLY A 111 10.86 -9.02 4.11
N VAL A 112 10.85 -7.70 4.00
CA VAL A 112 12.07 -6.88 4.01
C VAL A 112 11.93 -5.82 5.10
N ALA A 113 12.86 -5.84 6.05
CA ALA A 113 13.01 -4.80 7.05
C ALA A 113 13.84 -3.66 6.44
N PHE A 114 13.24 -2.48 6.34
CA PHE A 114 13.86 -1.27 5.84
C PHE A 114 14.17 -0.33 7.00
N LYS A 115 15.40 0.17 7.09
CA LYS A 115 15.77 1.24 8.02
C LYS A 115 15.49 2.58 7.37
N ILE A 116 14.51 3.31 7.90
CA ILE A 116 14.01 4.57 7.34
C ILE A 116 13.84 5.60 8.45
N THR A 117 13.71 6.88 8.09
CA THR A 117 13.35 7.93 9.04
C THR A 117 11.93 7.72 9.55
N LYS A 118 11.65 8.16 10.79
CA LYS A 118 10.28 8.17 11.35
C LYS A 118 9.34 9.02 10.49
N ARG A 119 9.86 10.08 9.86
CA ARG A 119 9.11 10.91 8.92
C ARG A 119 8.71 10.15 7.65
N ALA A 120 9.62 9.41 7.04
CA ALA A 120 9.32 8.54 5.91
C ALA A 120 8.29 7.46 6.31
N TYR A 121 8.40 6.90 7.51
CA TYR A 121 7.42 5.94 8.02
C TYR A 121 6.03 6.57 8.18
N GLN A 122 5.93 7.78 8.74
CA GLN A 122 4.67 8.52 8.83
C GLN A 122 4.08 8.82 7.43
N HIS A 123 4.91 9.15 6.44
CA HIS A 123 4.47 9.32 5.06
C HIS A 123 3.89 8.02 4.47
N ILE A 124 4.51 6.87 4.74
CA ILE A 124 3.97 5.56 4.37
C ILE A 124 2.62 5.34 5.03
N ARG A 125 2.52 5.54 6.35
CA ARG A 125 1.26 5.38 7.10
C ARG A 125 0.11 6.23 6.56
N GLN A 126 0.38 7.47 6.15
CA GLN A 126 -0.62 8.36 5.56
C GLN A 126 -1.10 7.90 4.17
N THR A 127 -0.32 7.06 3.47
CA THR A 127 -0.58 6.66 2.08
C THR A 127 -1.08 5.22 1.91
N GLU A 128 -1.02 4.37 2.94
CA GLU A 128 -1.41 2.94 2.89
C GLU A 128 -2.92 2.69 3.13
N GLY A 129 -3.66 3.67 3.65
CA GLY A 129 -5.10 3.58 3.95
C GLY A 129 -5.45 4.22 5.30
N GLY A 130 -6.73 4.53 5.55
CA GLY A 130 -7.18 5.07 6.85
C GLY A 130 -6.91 6.56 7.10
N GLY A 131 -6.25 7.27 6.18
CA GLY A 131 -6.00 8.71 6.30
C GLY A 131 -5.10 9.11 7.47
N GLY A 132 -4.29 8.18 7.98
CA GLY A 132 -3.40 8.42 9.14
C GLY A 132 -4.08 8.38 10.50
N HIS A 133 -5.30 7.82 10.60
CA HIS A 133 -5.98 7.56 11.87
C HIS A 133 -5.60 6.17 12.39
N ASP A 134 -5.27 6.06 13.68
CA ASP A 134 -4.73 4.85 14.30
C ASP A 134 -5.74 3.69 14.38
N ASP A 135 -7.03 3.95 14.21
CA ASP A 135 -8.11 2.99 14.43
C ASP A 135 -8.92 2.64 13.18
N ILE A 136 -8.59 3.22 12.01
CA ILE A 136 -9.30 2.98 10.76
C ILE A 136 -8.33 2.45 9.70
N GLY A 137 -8.61 1.25 9.17
CA GLY A 137 -7.79 0.63 8.12
C GLY A 137 -6.64 -0.22 8.68
N TYR A 138 -5.40 0.19 8.40
CA TYR A 138 -4.20 -0.50 8.86
C TYR A 138 -3.78 0.00 10.26
N LEU A 139 -3.64 -0.95 11.18
CA LEU A 139 -3.07 -0.75 12.51
C LEU A 139 -1.55 -0.82 12.44
N ASP A 140 -0.87 0.13 13.07
CA ASP A 140 0.57 0.08 13.31
C ASP A 140 0.86 -0.88 14.47
N ILE A 141 1.64 -1.91 14.20
CA ILE A 141 2.09 -2.87 15.21
C ILE A 141 3.62 -3.01 15.15
N THR A 142 4.23 -3.25 16.31
CA THR A 142 5.64 -3.62 16.39
C THR A 142 5.76 -5.14 16.39
N VAL A 143 6.63 -5.65 15.53
CA VAL A 143 6.93 -7.07 15.41
C VAL A 143 8.43 -7.32 15.54
N THR A 144 8.77 -8.52 16.00
CA THR A 144 10.14 -9.00 16.05
C THR A 144 10.45 -9.76 14.77
N CYS A 145 11.50 -9.33 14.08
CA CYS A 145 11.96 -9.90 12.82
C CYS A 145 13.33 -10.57 13.01
N THR A 146 13.50 -11.76 12.43
CA THR A 146 14.77 -12.47 12.42
C THR A 146 15.43 -12.30 11.04
N PRO A 147 16.63 -11.70 10.96
CA PRO A 147 17.37 -11.60 9.71
C PRO A 147 17.71 -12.96 9.11
N TYR A 148 17.80 -13.00 7.78
CA TYR A 148 18.23 -14.21 7.06
C TYR A 148 19.69 -14.58 7.41
N PRO A 149 20.11 -15.84 7.24
CA PRO A 149 21.43 -16.31 7.69
C PRO A 149 22.64 -15.56 7.13
N SER A 150 22.50 -14.89 5.98
CA SER A 150 23.57 -14.05 5.39
C SER A 150 23.72 -12.68 6.04
N TYR A 151 22.88 -12.35 7.03
CA TYR A 151 22.83 -11.07 7.73
C TYR A 151 23.09 -11.27 9.23
N PRO A 152 23.42 -10.21 9.98
CA PRO A 152 23.62 -10.32 11.43
C PRO A 152 22.38 -10.94 12.10
N SER A 153 22.58 -11.95 12.94
CA SER A 153 21.50 -12.71 13.60
C SER A 153 20.76 -11.93 14.70
N THR A 154 21.03 -10.64 14.85
CA THR A 154 20.40 -9.79 15.86
C THR A 154 18.94 -9.54 15.47
N PRO A 155 17.96 -9.87 16.34
CA PRO A 155 16.57 -9.60 16.06
C PRO A 155 16.30 -8.10 15.86
N ILE A 156 15.43 -7.78 14.91
CA ILE A 156 15.07 -6.41 14.55
C ILE A 156 13.64 -6.14 15.05
N GLN A 157 13.47 -5.12 15.89
CA GLN A 157 12.14 -4.60 16.23
C GLN A 157 11.69 -3.65 15.12
N ALA A 158 10.67 -4.06 14.35
CA ALA A 158 10.19 -3.31 13.21
C ALA A 158 8.71 -2.94 13.37
N HIS A 159 8.36 -1.74 12.92
CA HIS A 159 6.98 -1.34 12.70
C HIS A 159 6.44 -2.00 11.44
N THR A 160 5.18 -2.41 11.46
CA THR A 160 4.47 -2.89 10.28
C THR A 160 2.99 -2.55 10.37
N LEU A 161 2.29 -2.80 9.28
CA LEU A 161 0.88 -2.45 9.15
C LEU A 161 0.03 -3.71 9.11
N LEU A 162 -1.10 -3.74 9.82
CA LEU A 162 -2.04 -4.86 9.82
C LEU A 162 -3.45 -4.35 9.53
N PHE A 163 -4.12 -4.87 8.50
CA PHE A 163 -5.48 -4.44 8.18
C PHE A 163 -6.49 -5.10 9.12
N LYS A 164 -7.24 -4.32 9.90
CA LYS A 164 -8.10 -4.88 10.96
C LYS A 164 -9.24 -5.77 10.44
N SER A 165 -9.87 -5.38 9.34
CA SER A 165 -11.07 -6.05 8.83
C SER A 165 -10.75 -7.08 7.75
N ALA A 166 -10.79 -8.36 8.07
CA ALA A 166 -10.62 -9.40 7.06
C ALA A 166 -11.89 -9.57 6.22
N HIS A 167 -11.75 -9.54 4.90
CA HIS A 167 -12.79 -10.00 3.99
C HIS A 167 -12.44 -11.38 3.43
N PRO A 168 -13.32 -12.38 3.57
CA PRO A 168 -13.01 -13.73 3.15
C PRO A 168 -12.92 -13.83 1.63
N ASN A 169 -12.23 -14.88 1.15
CA ASN A 169 -12.33 -15.37 -0.23
C ASN A 169 -11.94 -14.37 -1.33
N LEU A 170 -10.94 -13.52 -1.08
CA LEU A 170 -10.41 -12.58 -2.07
C LEU A 170 -9.09 -13.06 -2.67
N HIS A 171 -8.89 -12.82 -3.96
CA HIS A 171 -7.59 -13.00 -4.62
C HIS A 171 -7.01 -11.63 -5.02
N PRO A 172 -5.71 -11.39 -4.84
CA PRO A 172 -5.07 -10.17 -5.37
C PRO A 172 -5.12 -10.15 -6.90
N SER A 173 -5.05 -8.98 -7.52
CA SER A 173 -4.81 -8.92 -8.97
C SER A 173 -3.44 -9.50 -9.33
N LEU A 174 -3.27 -10.00 -10.55
CA LEU A 174 -1.95 -10.43 -11.03
C LEU A 174 -0.93 -9.28 -10.99
N ARG A 175 -1.37 -8.06 -11.33
CA ARG A 175 -0.53 -6.87 -11.32
C ARG A 175 0.01 -6.59 -9.90
N TYR A 176 -0.84 -6.68 -8.88
CA TYR A 176 -0.43 -6.46 -7.49
C TYR A 176 0.42 -7.61 -6.97
N LEU A 177 0.03 -8.85 -7.22
CA LEU A 177 0.80 -10.03 -6.82
C LEU A 177 2.22 -10.01 -7.41
N ASN A 178 2.38 -9.55 -8.65
CA ASN A 178 3.70 -9.38 -9.26
C ASN A 178 4.59 -8.39 -8.50
N LEU A 179 4.05 -7.36 -7.83
CA LEU A 179 4.87 -6.47 -7.00
C LEU A 179 5.49 -7.21 -5.81
N LEU A 180 4.75 -8.15 -5.20
CA LEU A 180 5.28 -8.97 -4.11
C LEU A 180 6.31 -9.96 -4.63
N ARG A 181 6.03 -10.59 -5.78
CA ARG A 181 6.95 -11.53 -6.43
C ARG A 181 8.26 -10.86 -6.87
N ASP A 182 8.17 -9.65 -7.41
CA ASP A 182 9.33 -8.84 -7.81
C ASP A 182 10.17 -8.49 -6.58
N GLY A 183 9.56 -7.97 -5.52
CA GLY A 183 10.26 -7.66 -4.26
C GLY A 183 10.88 -8.88 -3.60
N ALA A 184 10.18 -10.02 -3.61
CA ALA A 184 10.69 -11.27 -3.06
C ALA A 184 11.95 -11.77 -3.80
N ARG A 185 11.98 -11.65 -5.13
CA ARG A 185 13.17 -12.00 -5.93
C ARG A 185 14.29 -10.96 -5.81
N GLU A 186 13.93 -9.69 -5.79
CA GLU A 186 14.86 -8.56 -5.64
C GLU A 186 15.72 -8.72 -4.37
N PHE A 187 15.07 -9.07 -3.25
CA PHE A 187 15.72 -9.29 -1.96
C PHE A 187 16.07 -10.76 -1.67
N LYS A 188 15.95 -11.65 -2.66
CA LYS A 188 16.30 -13.08 -2.57
C LYS A 188 15.71 -13.75 -1.33
N LEU A 189 14.40 -13.55 -1.11
CA LEU A 189 13.67 -14.25 -0.06
C LEU A 189 13.75 -15.77 -0.26
N ASP A 190 13.35 -16.51 0.77
CA ASP A 190 13.45 -17.97 0.78
C ASP A 190 12.81 -18.58 -0.49
N PRO A 191 13.48 -19.52 -1.18
CA PRO A 191 12.96 -20.11 -2.41
C PRO A 191 11.57 -20.75 -2.25
N SER A 192 11.27 -21.34 -1.09
CA SER A 192 9.95 -21.92 -0.82
C SER A 192 8.88 -20.84 -0.69
N TYR A 193 9.23 -19.68 -0.12
CA TYR A 193 8.32 -18.54 -0.02
C TYR A 193 8.07 -17.89 -1.39
N ILE A 194 9.11 -17.79 -2.23
CA ILE A 194 8.96 -17.34 -3.62
C ILE A 194 8.04 -18.29 -4.40
N ALA A 195 8.25 -19.60 -4.28
CA ALA A 195 7.38 -20.61 -4.91
C ALA A 195 5.93 -20.52 -4.41
N TYR A 196 5.71 -20.22 -3.12
CA TYR A 196 4.39 -19.95 -2.58
C TYR A 196 3.72 -18.75 -3.26
N LEU A 197 4.42 -17.61 -3.38
CA LEU A 197 3.90 -16.42 -4.06
C LEU A 197 3.63 -16.67 -5.56
N ASP A 198 4.46 -17.50 -6.20
CA ASP A 198 4.32 -17.88 -7.62
C ASP A 198 3.09 -18.75 -7.88
N ASN A 199 2.75 -19.62 -6.93
CA ASN A 199 1.56 -20.47 -7.02
C ASN A 199 0.31 -19.84 -6.40
N PHE A 200 0.43 -18.66 -5.77
CA PHE A 200 -0.71 -17.99 -5.14
C PHE A 200 -1.78 -17.62 -6.18
N PRO A 201 -3.07 -17.94 -5.95
CA PRO A 201 -4.13 -17.64 -6.89
C PRO A 201 -4.34 -16.13 -7.02
N HIS A 202 -4.63 -15.67 -8.23
CA HIS A 202 -4.87 -14.25 -8.51
C HIS A 202 -6.22 -14.04 -9.19
N TYR A 203 -6.73 -12.82 -9.08
CA TYR A 203 -7.91 -12.36 -9.79
C TYR A 203 -7.58 -12.08 -11.26
N GLN A 204 -8.48 -12.54 -12.14
CA GLN A 204 -8.49 -12.19 -13.56
C GLN A 204 -9.94 -12.12 -14.06
N SER A 205 -10.29 -11.05 -14.76
CA SER A 205 -11.59 -10.94 -15.43
C SER A 205 -11.60 -11.83 -16.67
N VAL A 206 -12.30 -12.96 -16.61
CA VAL A 206 -12.29 -13.96 -17.71
C VAL A 206 -13.53 -13.86 -18.61
N SER A 207 -14.67 -13.40 -18.09
CA SER A 207 -15.91 -13.31 -18.86
C SER A 207 -16.24 -11.89 -19.31
N ILE A 208 -16.92 -11.76 -20.46
CA ILE A 208 -17.51 -10.49 -20.92
C ILE A 208 -18.49 -9.95 -19.89
N ARG A 209 -19.24 -10.86 -19.25
CA ARG A 209 -20.19 -10.57 -18.17
C ARG A 209 -19.52 -9.84 -17.00
N GLN A 210 -18.36 -10.30 -16.54
CA GLN A 210 -17.57 -9.63 -15.50
C GLN A 210 -17.03 -8.27 -15.97
N LYS A 211 -16.63 -8.14 -17.25
CA LYS A 211 -16.19 -6.84 -17.80
C LYS A 211 -17.32 -5.81 -17.82
N VAL A 212 -18.54 -6.23 -18.17
CA VAL A 212 -19.74 -5.39 -18.08
C VAL A 212 -20.02 -5.03 -16.62
N GLY A 213 -19.96 -6.02 -15.72
CA GLY A 213 -20.11 -5.79 -14.27
C GLY A 213 -19.10 -4.79 -13.72
N ALA A 214 -17.84 -4.85 -14.17
CA ALA A 214 -16.80 -3.90 -13.83
C ALA A 214 -17.16 -2.47 -14.29
N GLY A 215 -17.65 -2.33 -15.53
CA GLY A 215 -18.11 -1.05 -16.07
C GLY A 215 -19.28 -0.46 -15.27
N VAL A 216 -20.28 -1.29 -14.93
CA VAL A 216 -21.41 -0.89 -14.08
C VAL A 216 -20.93 -0.46 -12.70
N PHE A 217 -20.03 -1.22 -12.08
CA PHE A 217 -19.49 -0.88 -10.76
C PHE A 217 -18.76 0.46 -10.77
N VAL A 218 -17.88 0.70 -11.76
CA VAL A 218 -17.17 1.98 -11.91
C VAL A 218 -18.15 3.13 -12.10
N ALA A 219 -19.13 2.96 -13.00
CA ALA A 219 -20.13 3.99 -13.30
C ALA A 219 -20.92 4.41 -12.04
N LEU A 220 -21.19 3.48 -11.13
CA LEU A 220 -21.94 3.76 -9.90
C LEU A 220 -21.06 4.25 -8.74
N PHE A 221 -19.88 3.67 -8.55
CA PHE A 221 -19.13 3.82 -7.30
C PHE A 221 -17.76 4.51 -7.40
N ALA A 222 -17.17 4.68 -8.59
CA ALA A 222 -15.80 5.21 -8.69
C ALA A 222 -15.70 6.74 -8.48
N TRP A 223 -16.78 7.48 -8.70
CA TRP A 223 -16.77 8.96 -8.65
C TRP A 223 -16.61 9.51 -7.22
N VAL A 224 -17.18 8.82 -6.23
CA VAL A 224 -17.08 9.20 -4.81
C VAL A 224 -15.64 9.11 -4.28
N PRO A 225 -14.89 7.98 -4.42
CA PRO A 225 -13.49 7.93 -4.02
C PRO A 225 -12.64 8.90 -4.81
N LEU A 226 -12.91 9.10 -6.11
CA LEU A 226 -12.15 10.04 -6.94
C LEU A 226 -12.29 11.48 -6.42
N THR A 227 -13.52 11.94 -6.17
CA THR A 227 -13.78 13.28 -5.62
C THR A 227 -13.25 13.41 -4.19
N TYR A 228 -13.41 12.39 -3.35
CA TYR A 228 -12.83 12.37 -2.01
C TYR A 228 -11.29 12.52 -2.05
N TRP A 229 -10.63 11.80 -2.95
CA TRP A 229 -9.17 11.84 -3.09
C TRP A 229 -8.68 13.21 -3.57
N THR A 230 -9.38 13.84 -4.53
CA THR A 230 -9.00 15.17 -5.03
C THR A 230 -9.22 16.26 -3.97
N PHE A 231 -10.37 16.27 -3.29
CA PHE A 231 -10.76 17.38 -2.42
C PHE A 231 -10.28 17.25 -0.98
N VAL A 232 -10.21 16.05 -0.43
CA VAL A 232 -9.85 15.85 0.98
C VAL A 232 -8.36 15.51 1.12
N ILE A 233 -7.87 14.55 0.34
CA ILE A 233 -6.47 14.12 0.42
C ILE A 233 -5.55 15.08 -0.34
N GLY A 234 -5.96 15.55 -1.53
CA GLY A 234 -5.22 16.55 -2.28
C GLY A 234 -5.01 17.83 -1.47
N LEU A 235 -6.10 18.38 -0.92
CA LEU A 235 -6.07 19.57 -0.06
C LEU A 235 -5.26 19.32 1.22
N GLY A 236 -5.45 18.16 1.86
CA GLY A 236 -4.68 17.77 3.05
C GLY A 236 -3.16 17.71 2.79
N ARG A 237 -2.74 17.25 1.62
CA ARG A 237 -1.32 17.26 1.22
C ARG A 237 -0.78 18.66 0.99
N THR A 238 -1.57 19.54 0.38
CA THR A 238 -1.14 20.94 0.13
C THR A 238 -1.03 21.74 1.43
N PHE A 239 -1.92 21.49 2.38
CA PHE A 239 -2.01 22.29 3.62
C PHE A 239 -1.53 21.55 4.88
N GLY A 240 -0.98 20.33 4.75
CA GLY A 240 -0.54 19.50 5.89
C GLY A 240 -1.67 19.08 6.83
N LEU A 241 -2.93 19.13 6.38
CA LEU A 241 -4.10 18.83 7.21
C LEU A 241 -4.45 17.36 7.16
N LYS A 242 -4.64 16.76 8.33
CA LYS A 242 -5.19 15.41 8.45
C LYS A 242 -6.69 15.43 8.09
N PRO A 243 -7.20 14.44 7.35
CA PRO A 243 -8.62 14.36 7.02
C PRO A 243 -9.45 14.25 8.31
N PRO A 244 -10.55 15.01 8.46
CA PRO A 244 -11.42 14.89 9.63
C PRO A 244 -11.94 13.46 9.79
N ARG A 245 -11.97 12.96 11.02
CA ARG A 245 -12.36 11.57 11.33
C ARG A 245 -13.71 11.16 10.71
N TRP A 246 -14.70 12.06 10.74
CA TRP A 246 -16.03 11.78 10.18
C TRP A 246 -16.00 11.50 8.67
N THR A 247 -15.09 12.12 7.91
CA THR A 247 -15.01 11.89 6.46
C THR A 247 -14.43 10.51 6.15
N VAL A 248 -13.46 10.06 6.96
CA VAL A 248 -12.88 8.72 6.85
C VAL A 248 -13.92 7.65 7.21
N LEU A 249 -14.72 7.87 8.26
CA LEU A 249 -15.83 6.99 8.63
C LEU A 249 -16.92 6.93 7.55
N ALA A 250 -17.28 8.08 6.96
CA ALA A 250 -18.22 8.12 5.85
C ALA A 250 -17.70 7.35 4.63
N MET A 251 -16.40 7.45 4.33
CA MET A 251 -15.76 6.72 3.24
C MET A 251 -15.72 5.20 3.50
N ASP A 252 -15.46 4.78 4.75
CA ASP A 252 -15.52 3.37 5.13
C ASP A 252 -16.96 2.81 5.01
N ALA A 253 -17.96 3.57 5.47
CA ALA A 253 -19.36 3.20 5.31
C ALA A 253 -19.76 3.08 3.83
N PHE A 254 -19.32 4.02 2.98
CA PHE A 254 -19.52 3.98 1.54
C PHE A 254 -18.86 2.75 0.90
N ALA A 255 -17.60 2.45 1.26
CA ALA A 255 -16.90 1.27 0.77
C ALA A 255 -17.64 -0.02 1.17
N ASN A 256 -18.12 -0.11 2.42
CA ASN A 256 -18.92 -1.25 2.88
C ASN A 256 -20.23 -1.39 2.08
N LEU A 257 -20.91 -0.28 1.76
CA LEU A 257 -22.11 -0.30 0.91
C LEU A 257 -21.79 -0.79 -0.50
N ALA A 258 -20.73 -0.28 -1.12
CA ALA A 258 -20.31 -0.69 -2.46
C ALA A 258 -19.97 -2.19 -2.52
N TRP A 259 -19.27 -2.70 -1.50
CA TRP A 259 -18.99 -4.13 -1.36
C TRP A 259 -20.25 -4.97 -1.18
N LYS A 260 -21.19 -4.56 -0.32
CA LYS A 260 -22.49 -5.25 -0.18
C LYS A 260 -23.26 -5.27 -1.50
N PHE A 261 -23.28 -4.16 -2.24
CA PHE A 261 -23.91 -4.10 -3.55
C PHE A 261 -23.23 -5.02 -4.56
N HIS A 262 -21.90 -5.06 -4.58
CA HIS A 262 -21.15 -6.02 -5.41
C HIS A 262 -21.53 -7.47 -5.07
N ASP A 263 -21.54 -7.84 -3.79
CA ASP A 263 -21.76 -9.23 -3.39
C ASP A 263 -23.20 -9.67 -3.60
N TRP A 264 -24.18 -8.81 -3.33
CA TRP A 264 -25.60 -9.19 -3.31
C TRP A 264 -26.30 -8.92 -4.65
N VAL A 265 -25.80 -7.99 -5.46
CA VAL A 265 -26.43 -7.59 -6.72
C VAL A 265 -25.56 -7.95 -7.91
N LEU A 266 -24.31 -7.46 -7.95
CA LEU A 266 -23.47 -7.65 -9.14
C LEU A 266 -22.93 -9.08 -9.27
N THR A 267 -22.57 -9.74 -8.18
CA THR A 267 -21.99 -11.09 -8.23
C THR A 267 -22.98 -12.10 -8.83
N PRO A 268 -24.27 -12.14 -8.42
CA PRO A 268 -25.27 -12.99 -9.07
C PRO A 268 -25.50 -12.65 -10.55
N ILE A 269 -25.45 -11.37 -10.93
CA ILE A 269 -25.82 -10.87 -12.27
C ILE A 269 -24.66 -10.78 -13.25
N PHE A 270 -23.42 -10.66 -12.78
CA PHE A 270 -22.23 -10.44 -13.61
C PHE A 270 -21.08 -11.40 -13.32
N GLY A 271 -21.19 -12.20 -12.26
CA GLY A 271 -20.11 -13.07 -11.78
C GLY A 271 -19.20 -12.35 -10.78
N ALA A 272 -18.44 -13.14 -10.02
CA ALA A 272 -17.60 -12.64 -8.94
C ALA A 272 -16.47 -11.73 -9.46
N GLY A 273 -16.36 -10.53 -8.91
CA GLY A 273 -15.24 -9.61 -9.12
C GLY A 273 -14.08 -9.80 -8.14
N THR A 274 -14.03 -10.94 -7.44
CA THR A 274 -13.14 -11.20 -6.29
C THR A 274 -12.22 -12.39 -6.47
N LYS A 275 -12.53 -13.30 -7.40
CA LYS A 275 -11.77 -14.53 -7.69
C LYS A 275 -11.45 -14.65 -9.18
N GLY A 276 -10.27 -15.19 -9.47
CA GLY A 276 -9.90 -15.68 -10.81
C GLY A 276 -10.24 -17.16 -10.98
N ILE A 277 -9.76 -17.77 -12.07
CA ILE A 277 -9.85 -19.22 -12.26
C ILE A 277 -8.96 -19.91 -11.22
N GLU A 278 -9.50 -20.84 -10.46
CA GLU A 278 -8.70 -21.74 -9.63
C GLU A 278 -7.84 -22.60 -10.56
N THR A 279 -6.52 -22.37 -10.55
CA THR A 279 -5.52 -23.18 -11.27
C THR A 279 -5.50 -24.59 -10.67
N GLY A 280 -6.48 -25.40 -11.08
CA GLY A 280 -6.73 -26.75 -10.57
C GLY A 280 -8.02 -27.38 -11.11
N ALA A 281 -8.96 -26.59 -11.64
CA ALA A 281 -10.24 -27.11 -12.13
C ALA A 281 -10.27 -27.52 -13.62
N VAL A 282 -9.15 -27.47 -14.35
CA VAL A 282 -9.13 -27.76 -15.80
C VAL A 282 -9.00 -29.26 -16.14
N ASN A 283 -8.71 -30.15 -15.17
CA ASN A 283 -8.60 -31.60 -15.41
C ASN A 283 -9.70 -32.43 -14.72
N LYS A 284 -10.97 -32.02 -14.83
CA LYS A 284 -12.12 -32.91 -14.55
C LYS A 284 -13.23 -32.71 -15.58
N LYS A 285 -12.97 -33.12 -16.82
CA LYS A 285 -13.99 -33.59 -17.78
C LYS A 285 -13.33 -34.04 -19.08
N VAL A 286 -12.72 -35.22 -19.05
CA VAL A 286 -12.74 -36.19 -20.16
C VAL A 286 -12.61 -37.57 -19.52
N GLU A 287 -13.75 -38.15 -19.18
CA GLU A 287 -14.03 -39.58 -19.32
C GLU A 287 -15.44 -39.68 -19.93
#